data_AF-A0A4W5JQG4-F1
#
_entry.id   AF-A0A4W5JQG4-F1
#
_cell.length_a   1.000
_cell.length_b   1.000
_cell.length_c   1.000
_cell.angle_alpha   90.00
_cell.angle_beta   90.00
_cell.angle_gamma   90.00
#
_symmetry.space_group_name_H-M   'P 1'
#
loop_
_entity.id
_entity.type
_entity.pdbx_description
1 polymer ?
#
loop_
_entity_poly.entity_id
_entity_poly.type
_entity_poly.pdbx_seq_one_letter_code
_entity_poly.pdbx_strand_id
1 'polypeptide(L)'
;MSLYFSFQAACFVAIQDTVKHVAVLKKAAISLHYLSNGHQKWVENLPDSDAVQYQAVYSGGEEEVYVLGVVPNSHLTIIAYSLEDGEITKQSSVEAPWLSSVESSCVVVGQGVLMCVDPATLALYTLPMQAEETPQFSQTLLQVLYLSTTATTLSFSDDARYV
;
A
#
# COMPACT_ATOMS: atom_id res chain seq x y z
N MET A 1 -2.19 -14.95 30.19
CA MET A 1 -1.80 -13.71 29.49
C MET A 1 -1.68 -14.06 28.01
N SER A 2 -2.77 -13.91 27.25
CA SER A 2 -2.75 -14.22 25.81
C SER A 2 -2.17 -13.04 25.05
N LEU A 3 -1.00 -13.24 24.44
CA LEU A 3 -0.45 -12.33 23.45
C LEU A 3 -1.30 -12.48 22.19
N TYR A 4 -2.28 -11.59 22.02
CA TYR A 4 -2.92 -11.40 20.72
C TYR A 4 -1.89 -10.76 19.79
N PHE A 5 -1.25 -11.57 18.94
CA PHE A 5 -0.52 -11.05 17.79
C PHE A 5 -1.58 -10.62 16.74
N SER A 6 -1.97 -9.35 16.74
CA SER A 6 -2.77 -8.78 15.65
C SER A 6 -1.84 -8.47 14.47
N PHE A 7 -1.98 -9.26 13.41
CA PHE A 7 -1.26 -9.10 12.15
C PHE A 7 -2.25 -8.61 11.11
N GLN A 8 -1.95 -7.49 10.43
CA GLN A 8 -2.84 -6.91 9.42
C GLN A 8 -2.38 -7.30 8.01
N ALA A 9 -1.11 -7.07 7.69
CA ALA A 9 -0.55 -7.35 6.37
C ALA A 9 0.98 -7.54 6.44
N ALA A 10 1.54 -8.22 5.44
CA ALA A 10 2.97 -8.23 5.17
C ALA A 10 3.25 -8.15 3.67
N CYS A 11 4.41 -7.59 3.34
CA CYS A 11 4.92 -7.56 1.98
C CYS A 11 6.41 -7.94 2.00
N PHE A 12 6.82 -8.70 0.99
CA PHE A 12 8.23 -8.96 0.72
C PHE A 12 8.85 -7.73 0.05
N VAL A 13 10.05 -7.37 0.49
CA VAL A 13 10.73 -6.16 0.01
C VAL A 13 11.97 -6.57 -0.79
N ALA A 14 11.89 -6.45 -2.14
CA ALA A 14 13.02 -6.72 -3.05
C ALA A 14 12.76 -6.44 -4.54
N ILE A 15 13.84 -6.44 -5.32
CA ILE A 15 13.89 -6.80 -6.75
C ILE A 15 14.12 -8.32 -6.89
N GLN A 16 13.67 -8.93 -7.99
CA GLN A 16 13.91 -10.35 -8.34
C GLN A 16 15.35 -10.78 -7.96
N ASP A 17 15.45 -11.92 -7.27
CA ASP A 17 16.65 -12.62 -6.78
C ASP A 17 17.32 -12.19 -5.45
N THR A 18 16.89 -11.13 -4.75
CA THR A 18 17.48 -10.80 -3.42
C THR A 18 16.49 -10.25 -2.37
N VAL A 19 15.41 -10.96 -2.06
CA VAL A 19 14.55 -10.59 -0.93
C VAL A 19 15.30 -10.79 0.40
N LYS A 20 15.62 -9.68 1.08
CA LYS A 20 16.39 -9.68 2.33
C LYS A 20 15.54 -9.39 3.57
N HIS A 21 14.39 -8.73 3.40
CA HIS A 21 13.58 -8.24 4.50
C HIS A 21 12.09 -8.51 4.30
N VAL A 22 11.35 -8.52 5.41
CA VAL A 22 9.89 -8.54 5.46
C VAL A 22 9.41 -7.36 6.30
N ALA A 23 8.51 -6.57 5.73
CA ALA A 23 7.80 -5.51 6.43
C ALA A 23 6.47 -6.06 6.97
N VAL A 24 6.19 -5.79 8.24
CA VAL A 24 5.00 -6.25 8.96
C VAL A 24 4.22 -5.05 9.45
N LEU A 25 2.97 -4.95 9.01
CA LEU A 25 2.03 -3.92 9.46
C LEU A 25 1.17 -4.46 10.60
N LYS A 26 1.18 -3.73 11.71
CA LYS A 26 0.29 -3.90 12.88
C LYS A 26 -0.59 -2.67 13.01
N LYS A 27 -1.61 -2.75 13.86
CA LYS A 27 -2.60 -1.68 14.03
C LYS A 27 -2.00 -0.27 14.27
N ALA A 28 -0.92 -0.18 15.04
CA ALA A 28 -0.31 1.10 15.44
C ALA A 28 1.20 1.18 15.16
N ALA A 29 1.76 0.20 14.46
CA ALA A 29 3.21 0.14 14.21
C ALA A 29 3.53 -0.62 12.92
N ILE A 30 4.65 -0.26 12.31
CA ILE A 30 5.29 -1.03 11.24
C ILE A 30 6.65 -1.52 11.74
N SER A 31 7.01 -2.77 11.44
CA SER A 31 8.33 -3.31 11.74
C SER A 31 8.96 -3.98 10.53
N LEU A 32 10.28 -3.86 10.42
CA LEU A 32 11.07 -4.54 9.39
C LEU A 32 11.92 -5.63 10.02
N HIS A 33 11.93 -6.81 9.41
CA HIS A 33 12.64 -7.98 9.89
C HIS A 33 13.57 -8.54 8.81
N TYR A 34 14.73 -9.04 9.22
CA TYR A 34 15.61 -9.80 8.33
C TYR A 34 15.00 -11.17 8.04
N LEU A 35 14.90 -11.54 6.75
CA LEU A 35 14.40 -12.86 6.36
C LEU A 35 15.32 -14.02 6.77
N SER A 36 16.63 -13.75 6.83
CA SER A 36 17.64 -14.77 7.13
C SER A 36 17.55 -15.34 8.54
N ASN A 37 17.11 -14.56 9.52
CA ASN A 37 17.07 -14.95 10.92
C ASN A 37 15.82 -14.50 11.69
N GLY A 38 14.94 -13.70 11.09
CA GLY A 38 13.73 -13.16 11.72
C GLY A 38 13.96 -12.00 12.70
N HIS A 39 15.22 -11.58 12.91
CA HIS A 39 15.52 -10.48 13.83
C HIS A 39 14.91 -9.18 13.32
N GLN A 40 14.35 -8.40 14.25
CA GLN A 40 13.85 -7.07 13.95
C GLN A 40 15.02 -6.14 13.65
N LYS A 41 14.97 -5.48 12.49
CA LYS A 41 15.90 -4.42 12.12
C LYS A 41 15.49 -3.12 12.82
N TRP A 42 14.24 -2.70 12.63
CA TRP A 42 13.65 -1.52 13.26
C TRP A 42 12.14 -1.69 13.44
N VAL A 43 11.54 -0.84 14.26
CA VAL A 43 10.08 -0.75 14.48
C VAL A 43 9.70 0.70 14.72
N GLU A 44 8.65 1.15 14.05
CA GLU A 44 8.17 2.52 14.14
C GLU A 44 6.68 2.58 14.44
N ASN A 45 6.28 3.63 15.16
CA ASN A 45 4.87 3.89 15.41
C ASN A 45 4.24 4.55 14.18
N LEU A 46 2.99 4.20 13.90
CA LEU A 46 2.24 4.81 12.81
C LEU A 46 1.66 6.16 13.27
N PRO A 47 1.83 7.25 12.48
CA PRO A 47 1.21 8.54 12.78
C PRO A 47 -0.31 8.43 12.86
N ASP A 48 -0.91 9.10 13.84
CA ASP A 48 -2.37 9.23 13.97
C ASP A 48 -3.13 7.89 13.91
N SER A 49 -2.56 6.81 14.46
CA SER A 49 -3.13 5.44 14.39
C SER A 49 -4.51 5.26 15.02
N ASP A 50 -4.99 6.25 15.79
CA ASP A 50 -6.34 6.28 16.34
C ASP A 50 -7.38 6.76 15.31
N ALA A 51 -6.97 7.56 14.32
CA ALA A 51 -7.82 8.13 13.28
C ALA A 51 -7.64 7.45 11.92
N VAL A 52 -6.40 7.06 11.59
CA VAL A 52 -6.05 6.44 10.30
C VAL A 52 -6.12 4.91 10.41
N GLN A 53 -6.88 4.29 9.51
CA GLN A 53 -6.96 2.84 9.40
C GLN A 53 -5.91 2.34 8.40
N TYR A 54 -4.73 1.98 8.89
CA TYR A 54 -3.67 1.41 8.07
C TYR A 54 -3.98 -0.03 7.67
N GLN A 55 -3.96 -0.31 6.36
CA GLN A 55 -4.52 -1.54 5.79
C GLN A 55 -3.52 -2.29 4.90
N ALA A 56 -2.57 -1.60 4.26
CA ALA A 56 -1.67 -2.23 3.30
C ALA A 56 -0.23 -1.75 3.46
N VAL A 57 0.70 -2.62 3.08
CA VAL A 57 2.14 -2.35 3.00
C VAL A 57 2.65 -2.80 1.63
N TYR A 58 3.51 -2.00 1.00
CA TYR A 58 4.03 -2.23 -0.34
C TYR A 58 5.53 -1.92 -0.38
N SER A 59 6.32 -2.74 -1.07
CA SER A 59 7.74 -2.47 -1.29
C SER A 59 7.92 -1.44 -2.40
N GLY A 60 8.56 -0.32 -2.11
CA GLY A 60 8.91 0.69 -3.12
C GLY A 60 10.14 0.36 -3.95
N GLY A 61 10.77 -0.80 -3.73
CA GLY A 61 12.09 -1.14 -4.26
C GLY A 61 13.11 -1.35 -3.14
N GLU A 62 14.35 -0.90 -3.37
CA GLU A 62 15.49 -1.19 -2.48
C GLU A 62 15.64 -0.21 -1.30
N GLU A 63 15.03 0.97 -1.39
CA GLU A 63 15.25 2.06 -0.42
C GLU A 63 14.07 2.23 0.54
N GLU A 64 12.85 1.96 0.09
CA GLU A 64 11.65 2.37 0.81
C GLU A 64 10.57 1.27 0.91
N VAL A 65 9.79 1.35 1.98
CA VAL A 65 8.53 0.63 2.12
C VAL A 65 7.39 1.63 2.33
N TYR A 66 6.29 1.40 1.65
CA TYR A 66 5.10 2.23 1.68
C TYR A 66 4.03 1.62 2.56
N VAL A 67 3.38 2.44 3.39
CA VAL A 67 2.21 2.08 4.19
C VAL A 67 1.03 2.91 3.73
N LEU A 68 -0.11 2.25 3.50
CA LEU A 68 -1.35 2.87 3.07
C LEU A 68 -2.41 2.76 4.15
N GLY A 69 -3.07 3.87 4.45
CA GLY A 69 -4.16 3.92 5.42
C GLY A 69 -5.29 4.83 4.98
N VAL A 70 -6.51 4.52 5.41
CA VAL A 70 -7.72 5.27 5.03
C VAL A 70 -8.27 6.02 6.24
N VAL A 71 -8.63 7.28 6.04
CA VAL A 71 -9.54 8.00 6.92
C VAL A 71 -10.93 7.98 6.27
N PRO A 72 -11.91 7.27 6.85
CA PRO A 72 -13.21 7.06 6.22
C PRO A 72 -13.89 8.35 5.78
N ASN A 73 -14.41 8.38 4.56
CA ASN A 73 -15.09 9.54 3.94
C ASN A 73 -14.23 10.81 3.84
N SER A 74 -12.90 10.68 3.87
CA SER A 74 -11.99 11.82 3.77
C SER A 74 -10.87 11.55 2.77
N HIS A 75 -9.80 10.88 3.19
CA HIS A 75 -8.58 10.78 2.41
C HIS A 75 -7.84 9.46 2.60
N LEU A 76 -6.96 9.18 1.64
CA LEU A 76 -5.92 8.17 1.71
C LEU A 76 -4.64 8.79 2.27
N THR A 77 -4.06 8.15 3.28
CA THR A 77 -2.74 8.45 3.83
C THR A 77 -1.71 7.49 3.24
N ILE A 78 -0.60 8.03 2.76
CA ILE A 78 0.53 7.27 2.20
C ILE A 78 1.79 7.70 2.94
N ILE A 79 2.52 6.74 3.47
CA ILE A 79 3.77 6.98 4.21
C ILE A 79 4.87 6.11 3.61
N ALA A 80 5.98 6.72 3.22
CA ALA A 80 7.20 6.04 2.85
C ALA A 80 8.15 6.02 4.05
N TYR A 81 8.66 4.83 4.35
CA TYR A 81 9.65 4.58 5.39
C TYR A 81 10.95 4.11 4.75
N SER A 82 12.06 4.67 5.20
CA SER A 82 13.41 4.22 4.85
C SER A 82 13.63 2.78 5.34
N LEU A 83 14.11 1.90 4.46
CA LEU A 83 14.48 0.55 4.83
C LEU A 83 15.75 0.51 5.68
N GLU A 84 16.56 1.57 5.67
CA GLU A 84 17.82 1.65 6.42
C GLU A 84 17.56 1.73 7.92
N ASP A 85 16.80 2.72 8.33
CA ASP A 85 16.64 3.16 9.73
C ASP A 85 15.18 3.24 10.19
N GLY A 86 14.22 3.18 9.27
CA GLY A 86 12.80 3.33 9.58
C GLY A 86 12.34 4.79 9.63
N GLU A 87 13.16 5.77 9.23
CA GLU A 87 12.70 7.15 9.22
C GLU A 87 11.62 7.38 8.14
N ILE A 88 10.65 8.27 8.42
CA ILE A 88 9.65 8.67 7.42
C ILE A 88 10.33 9.58 6.40
N THR A 89 10.47 9.10 5.17
CA THR A 89 11.06 9.86 4.05
C THR A 89 10.04 10.74 3.36
N LYS A 90 8.78 10.27 3.30
CA LYS A 90 7.66 11.00 2.70
C LYS A 90 6.34 10.66 3.38
N GLN A 91 5.49 11.66 3.56
CA GLN A 91 4.11 11.48 4.01
C GLN A 91 3.19 12.36 3.16
N SER A 92 2.11 11.78 2.62
CA SER A 92 1.11 12.49 1.83
C SER A 92 -0.30 12.08 2.20
N SER A 93 -1.21 13.05 2.10
CA SER A 93 -2.65 12.87 2.23
C SER A 93 -3.32 13.21 0.89
N VAL A 94 -4.14 12.30 0.38
CA VAL A 94 -4.79 12.41 -0.93
C VAL A 94 -6.30 12.28 -0.76
N GLU A 95 -7.03 13.30 -1.17
CA GLU A 95 -8.50 13.32 -1.11
C GLU A 95 -9.10 12.08 -1.81
N ALA A 96 -9.87 11.31 -1.06
CA ALA A 96 -10.47 10.05 -1.50
C ALA A 96 -11.73 9.72 -0.70
N PRO A 97 -12.76 10.59 -0.69
CA PRO A 97 -13.96 10.37 0.12
C PRO A 97 -14.77 9.14 -0.32
N TRP A 98 -14.53 8.66 -1.54
CA TRP A 98 -15.14 7.45 -2.12
C TRP A 98 -14.43 6.16 -1.67
N LEU A 99 -13.19 6.23 -1.17
CA LEU A 99 -12.40 5.04 -0.85
C LEU A 99 -12.75 4.52 0.55
N SER A 100 -13.32 3.32 0.61
CA SER A 100 -13.72 2.68 1.87
C SER A 100 -12.67 1.72 2.42
N SER A 101 -11.94 1.01 1.54
CA SER A 101 -10.88 0.09 1.94
C SER A 101 -9.85 -0.07 0.83
N VAL A 102 -8.57 0.02 1.19
CA VAL A 102 -7.45 -0.23 0.28
C VAL A 102 -7.30 -1.74 0.03
N GLU A 103 -7.40 -2.55 1.09
CA GLU A 103 -7.19 -4.01 1.02
C GLU A 103 -8.15 -4.70 0.05
N SER A 104 -9.43 -4.29 0.03
CA SER A 104 -10.45 -4.94 -0.80
C SER A 104 -10.59 -4.35 -2.20
N SER A 105 -10.21 -3.09 -2.38
CA SER A 105 -10.58 -2.32 -3.58
C SER A 105 -9.38 -1.88 -4.42
N CYS A 106 -8.16 -1.97 -3.87
CA CYS A 106 -6.97 -1.44 -4.51
C CYS A 106 -5.85 -2.47 -4.63
N VAL A 107 -4.97 -2.22 -5.59
CA VAL A 107 -3.75 -2.97 -5.82
C VAL A 107 -2.67 -2.03 -6.35
N VAL A 108 -1.43 -2.25 -5.93
CA VAL A 108 -0.29 -1.51 -6.45
C VAL A 108 0.31 -2.28 -7.62
N VAL A 109 0.53 -1.61 -8.75
CA VAL A 109 1.09 -2.20 -9.96
C VAL A 109 2.34 -1.46 -10.42
N GLY A 110 3.26 -2.19 -11.08
CA GLY A 110 4.46 -1.63 -11.70
C GLY A 110 5.32 -0.83 -10.71
N GLN A 111 5.73 0.38 -11.11
CA GLN A 111 6.56 1.30 -10.31
C GLN A 111 5.72 2.11 -9.30
N GLY A 112 4.97 1.43 -8.43
CA GLY A 112 4.24 2.09 -7.34
C GLY A 112 2.99 2.87 -7.76
N VAL A 113 2.27 2.42 -8.79
CA VAL A 113 0.97 3.00 -9.15
C VAL A 113 -0.14 2.27 -8.42
N LEU A 114 -0.85 2.96 -7.52
CA LEU A 114 -2.04 2.43 -6.85
C LEU A 114 -3.22 2.52 -7.80
N MET A 115 -3.86 1.39 -8.06
CA MET A 115 -5.08 1.28 -8.85
C MET A 115 -6.21 0.79 -7.95
N CYS A 116 -7.32 1.50 -7.94
CA CYS A 116 -8.49 1.19 -7.11
C CYS A 116 -9.75 1.15 -7.98
N VAL A 117 -10.65 0.20 -7.73
CA VAL A 117 -11.98 0.18 -8.34
C VAL A 117 -13.02 0.56 -7.31
N ASP A 118 -13.92 1.45 -7.68
CA ASP A 118 -15.10 1.76 -6.89
C ASP A 118 -16.38 1.34 -7.64
N PRO A 119 -17.10 0.33 -7.14
CA PRO A 119 -18.37 -0.10 -7.71
C PRO A 119 -19.47 0.98 -7.64
N ALA A 120 -19.41 1.92 -6.69
CA ALA A 120 -20.44 2.95 -6.54
C ALA A 120 -20.36 4.00 -7.65
N THR A 121 -19.14 4.43 -8.00
CA THR A 121 -18.89 5.36 -9.11
C THR A 121 -18.67 4.68 -10.46
N LEU A 122 -18.57 3.35 -10.49
CA LEU A 122 -18.24 2.56 -11.68
C LEU A 122 -16.97 3.08 -12.36
N ALA A 123 -15.96 3.38 -11.55
CA ALA A 123 -14.72 3.99 -11.99
C ALA A 123 -13.48 3.25 -11.47
N LEU A 124 -12.44 3.32 -12.29
CA LEU A 124 -11.07 2.98 -11.96
C LEU A 124 -10.32 4.26 -11.60
N TYR A 125 -9.73 4.28 -10.42
CA TYR A 125 -8.89 5.37 -9.93
C TYR A 125 -7.43 4.94 -9.95
N THR A 126 -6.56 5.81 -10.44
CA THR A 126 -5.11 5.56 -10.51
C THR A 126 -4.34 6.67 -9.81
N LEU A 127 -3.32 6.31 -9.04
CA LEU A 127 -2.51 7.23 -8.26
C LEU A 127 -1.02 6.83 -8.31
N PRO A 128 -0.13 7.61 -8.93
CA PRO A 128 1.31 7.37 -8.89
C PRO A 128 1.86 7.77 -7.52
N MET A 129 2.12 6.80 -6.62
CA MET A 129 2.47 7.09 -5.23
C MET A 129 3.89 7.63 -5.05
N GLN A 130 4.78 7.28 -5.99
CA GLN A 130 6.21 7.63 -5.96
C GLN A 130 6.54 8.92 -6.73
N ALA A 131 5.53 9.67 -7.19
CA ALA A 131 5.76 10.94 -7.88
C ALA A 131 6.36 11.98 -6.92
N GLU A 132 7.21 12.90 -7.41
CA GLU A 132 7.81 13.95 -6.58
C GLU A 132 6.75 14.93 -6.05
N GLU A 133 5.82 15.34 -6.92
CA GLU A 133 4.70 16.22 -6.57
C GLU A 133 3.64 15.52 -5.69
N THR A 134 2.72 16.30 -5.11
CA THR A 134 1.60 15.76 -4.35
C THR A 134 0.69 14.94 -5.27
N PRO A 135 0.59 13.62 -5.07
CA PRO A 135 -0.11 12.77 -6.02
C PRO A 135 -1.63 12.99 -5.91
N GLN A 136 -2.31 12.92 -7.05
CA GLN A 136 -3.77 13.04 -7.13
C GLN A 136 -4.35 11.87 -7.91
N PHE A 137 -5.55 11.45 -7.51
CA PHE A 137 -6.26 10.40 -8.23
C PHE A 137 -6.71 10.91 -9.60
N SER A 138 -6.40 10.12 -10.63
CA SER A 138 -7.01 10.25 -11.95
C SER A 138 -8.12 9.20 -12.08
N GLN A 139 -9.27 9.60 -12.62
CA GLN A 139 -10.46 8.76 -12.74
C GLN A 139 -10.70 8.35 -14.20
N THR A 140 -10.95 7.06 -14.42
CA THR A 140 -11.42 6.50 -15.70
C THR A 140 -12.66 5.66 -15.48
N LEU A 141 -13.76 5.94 -16.21
CA LEU A 141 -14.98 5.13 -16.10
C LEU A 141 -14.76 3.71 -16.64
N LEU A 142 -15.28 2.70 -15.95
CA LEU A 142 -15.11 1.29 -16.33
C LEU A 142 -15.66 0.96 -17.73
N GLN A 143 -16.72 1.66 -18.15
CA GLN A 143 -17.31 1.49 -19.49
C GLN A 143 -16.30 1.82 -20.61
N VAL A 144 -15.41 2.79 -20.39
CA VAL A 144 -14.38 3.17 -21.38
C VAL A 144 -13.35 2.05 -21.56
N LEU A 145 -13.15 1.24 -20.52
CA LEU A 145 -12.26 0.09 -20.52
C LEU A 145 -12.97 -1.20 -20.98
N TYR A 146 -14.23 -1.11 -21.41
CA TYR A 146 -15.10 -2.25 -21.74
C TYR A 146 -15.25 -3.26 -20.58
N LEU A 147 -15.10 -2.79 -19.34
CA LEU A 147 -15.27 -3.60 -18.13
C LEU A 147 -16.73 -3.58 -17.67
N SER A 148 -17.23 -4.74 -17.24
CA SER A 148 -18.58 -4.90 -16.68
C SER A 148 -18.76 -4.08 -15.41
N THR A 149 -19.98 -3.58 -15.18
CA THR A 149 -20.38 -2.85 -13.96
C THR A 149 -20.35 -3.70 -12.68
N THR A 150 -19.96 -4.97 -12.79
CA THR A 150 -19.83 -5.93 -11.68
C THR A 150 -18.38 -6.19 -11.27
N ALA A 151 -17.41 -5.47 -11.84
CA ALA A 151 -16.00 -5.63 -11.46
C ALA A 151 -15.79 -5.16 -10.00
N THR A 152 -15.61 -6.11 -9.10
CA THR A 152 -15.38 -5.88 -7.66
C THR A 152 -13.96 -6.21 -7.21
N THR A 153 -13.16 -6.83 -8.06
CA THR A 153 -11.79 -7.22 -7.72
C THR A 153 -10.88 -6.97 -8.92
N LEU A 154 -9.80 -6.24 -8.68
CA LEU A 154 -8.67 -6.17 -9.59
C LEU A 154 -7.63 -7.20 -9.15
N SER A 155 -7.14 -7.99 -10.10
CA SER A 155 -5.97 -8.83 -9.90
C SER A 155 -5.07 -8.68 -11.11
N PHE A 156 -3.77 -8.58 -10.87
CA PHE A 156 -2.76 -8.47 -11.91
C PHE A 156 -1.85 -9.68 -11.82
N SER A 157 -1.62 -10.31 -12.96
CA SER A 157 -0.60 -11.33 -13.13
C SER A 157 0.58 -10.65 -13.81
N ASP A 158 1.71 -10.52 -13.10
CA ASP A 158 2.98 -10.25 -13.77
C ASP A 158 3.33 -11.48 -14.61
N ASP A 159 3.06 -11.44 -15.92
CA ASP A 159 3.63 -12.40 -16.86
C ASP A 159 5.10 -12.00 -17.04
N ALA A 160 5.93 -12.34 -16.05
CA ALA A 160 7.38 -12.25 -16.14
C ALA A 160 7.88 -13.34 -17.10
N ARG A 161 7.55 -13.18 -18.38
CA ARG A 161 8.15 -13.90 -19.51
C ARG A 161 8.69 -12.87 -20.49
N TYR A 162 9.86 -12.35 -20.17
CA TYR A 162 10.79 -11.87 -21.18
C TYR A 162 12.07 -12.71 -21.07
N VAL A 163 12.43 -13.27 -22.22
CA VAL A 163 13.44 -14.28 -22.52
C VAL A 163 14.85 -13.84 -22.15
#